data_AF-A0A5C6K1Z6-F1
#
_entry.id   AF-A0A5C6K1Z6-F1
#
_cell.length_a   1.000
_cell.length_b   1.000
_cell.length_c   1.000
_cell.angle_alpha   90.00
_cell.angle_beta   90.00
_cell.angle_gamma   90.00
#
_symmetry.space_group_name_H-M   'P 1'
#
loop_
_entity.id
_entity.type
_entity.pdbx_description
1 polymer ?
#
loop_
_entity_poly.entity_id
_entity_poly.type
_entity_poly.pdbx_seq_one_letter_code
_entity_poly.pdbx_strand_id
1 'polypeptide(L)'
;MMSREEAVAAAERYLRTSAYPERAHSVVMLAQTALWYPYGWTVRFDFREHLETGDPMQGPFSSLLVVPHDGTDVHFPPTHMPAEVYLAQRAAAAVASAGSPGARAEAWLRHTYGSLVELAGPDREPVHETAGAWLFACRAAPQPGFRDPGMLAASVVVPKDGGIPFHPSPSDPLADMEPRVGQGTPGRHLHARGCLVAVHCGIDGIPVSPLPWRPFHEAPGWWERLARGYFPEFAPVAVNGWDDVIGAVGEPGPGTRGVVRVRRQIGGHEISGNLIYVHNNQGRVVLLDGLAGALARLDPPSLVRELTLLRAVPGAAG
;
A
#
# COMPACT_ATOMS: atom_id res chain seq x y z
N MET A 1 14.48 -11.38 -3.84
CA MET A 1 13.44 -11.53 -2.80
C MET A 1 13.46 -12.98 -2.39
N MET A 2 13.54 -13.27 -1.08
CA MET A 2 13.60 -14.66 -0.61
C MET A 2 12.26 -15.35 -0.83
N SER A 3 12.23 -16.39 -1.66
CA SER A 3 11.04 -17.18 -1.91
C SER A 3 10.63 -17.99 -0.67
N ARG A 4 9.39 -18.48 -0.64
CA ARG A 4 8.94 -19.40 0.43
C ARG A 4 9.83 -20.64 0.50
N GLU A 5 10.22 -21.20 -0.64
CA GLU A 5 11.10 -22.37 -0.69
C GLU A 5 12.49 -22.07 -0.15
N GLU A 6 13.05 -20.91 -0.51
CA GLU A 6 14.36 -20.47 0.01
C GLU A 6 14.31 -20.28 1.52
N ALA A 7 13.21 -19.70 2.04
CA ALA A 7 13.02 -19.52 3.47
C ALA A 7 12.87 -20.85 4.22
N VAL A 8 12.08 -21.78 3.68
CA VAL A 8 11.93 -23.13 4.25
C VAL A 8 13.28 -23.86 4.24
N ALA A 9 14.04 -23.79 3.15
CA ALA A 9 15.35 -24.41 3.05
C ALA A 9 16.37 -23.79 4.02
N ALA A 10 16.33 -22.46 4.22
CA ALA A 10 17.16 -21.78 5.21
C ALA A 10 16.81 -22.20 6.65
N ALA A 11 15.51 -22.28 6.96
CA ALA A 11 15.03 -22.76 8.27
C ALA A 11 15.44 -24.21 8.53
N GLU A 12 15.27 -25.09 7.54
CA GLU A 12 15.65 -26.50 7.63
C GLU A 12 17.15 -26.64 7.87
N ARG A 13 17.97 -25.88 7.12
CA ARG A 13 19.43 -25.88 7.29
C ARG A 13 19.80 -25.50 8.72
N TYR A 14 19.27 -24.37 9.22
CA TYR A 14 19.51 -23.92 10.59
C TYR A 14 19.13 -24.99 11.64
N LEU A 15 17.98 -25.64 11.48
CA LEU A 15 17.55 -26.70 12.38
C LEU A 15 18.52 -27.88 12.38
N ARG A 16 18.92 -28.36 11.18
CA ARG A 16 19.78 -29.54 11.03
C ARG A 16 21.24 -29.28 11.38
N THR A 17 21.73 -28.05 11.29
CA THR A 17 23.16 -27.75 11.52
C THR A 17 23.44 -27.05 12.84
N SER A 18 22.46 -26.34 13.39
CA SER A 18 22.70 -25.41 14.50
C SER A 18 21.77 -25.66 15.69
N ALA A 19 20.46 -25.78 15.48
CA ALA A 19 19.52 -25.92 16.61
C ALA A 19 19.37 -27.35 17.13
N TYR A 20 19.34 -28.34 16.23
CA TYR A 20 19.15 -29.76 16.56
C TYR A 20 20.01 -30.68 15.67
N PRO A 21 21.34 -30.54 15.66
CA PRO A 21 22.22 -31.37 14.83
C PRO A 21 22.09 -32.87 15.13
N GLU A 22 21.87 -33.24 16.39
CA GLU A 22 21.68 -34.60 16.85
C GLU A 22 20.36 -35.23 16.41
N ARG A 23 19.35 -34.40 16.12
CA ARG A 23 18.03 -34.82 15.60
C ARG A 23 17.81 -34.41 14.15
N ALA A 24 18.87 -34.11 13.40
CA ALA A 24 18.76 -33.60 12.04
C ALA A 24 17.81 -34.47 11.18
N HIS A 25 17.99 -35.79 11.18
CA HIS A 25 17.17 -36.75 10.41
C HIS A 25 15.67 -36.76 10.79
N SER A 26 15.32 -36.30 11.98
CA SER A 26 13.95 -36.23 12.50
C SER A 26 13.22 -34.94 12.11
N VAL A 27 13.94 -33.88 11.73
CA VAL A 27 13.32 -32.59 11.35
C VAL A 27 12.39 -32.77 10.15
N VAL A 28 11.12 -32.37 10.32
CA VAL A 28 10.09 -32.31 9.28
C VAL A 28 9.59 -30.87 9.14
N MET A 29 9.80 -30.27 7.97
CA MET A 29 9.33 -28.91 7.69
C MET A 29 7.86 -28.89 7.30
N LEU A 30 7.08 -28.01 7.91
CA LEU A 30 5.66 -27.80 7.59
C LEU A 30 5.51 -26.62 6.61
N ALA A 31 6.10 -26.75 5.42
CA ALA A 31 6.25 -25.67 4.44
C ALA A 31 4.94 -24.92 4.08
N GLN A 32 3.81 -25.63 4.11
CA GLN A 32 2.48 -25.08 3.83
C GLN A 32 2.08 -23.95 4.81
N THR A 33 2.60 -24.01 6.03
CA THR A 33 2.28 -23.10 7.13
C THR A 33 3.16 -21.85 7.15
N ALA A 34 4.08 -21.73 6.18
CA ALA A 34 4.97 -20.59 6.12
C ALA A 34 4.19 -19.31 5.80
N LEU A 35 4.21 -18.35 6.72
CA LEU A 35 3.55 -17.06 6.54
C LEU A 35 4.61 -15.98 6.32
N TRP A 36 4.36 -15.17 5.30
CA TRP A 36 5.20 -14.02 4.99
C TRP A 36 4.89 -12.88 5.95
N TYR A 37 5.93 -12.32 6.58
CA TYR A 37 5.84 -11.07 7.34
C TYR A 37 6.91 -10.09 6.88
N PRO A 38 6.74 -8.79 7.14
CA PRO A 38 7.67 -7.81 6.61
C PRO A 38 9.10 -7.87 7.14
N TYR A 39 9.29 -8.40 8.35
CA TYR A 39 10.63 -8.68 8.88
C TYR A 39 11.24 -9.97 8.28
N GLY A 40 10.41 -10.97 7.98
CA GLY A 40 10.86 -12.29 7.56
C GLY A 40 9.72 -13.29 7.38
N TRP A 41 10.04 -14.47 6.87
CA TRP A 41 9.10 -15.60 6.88
C TRP A 41 9.01 -16.19 8.27
N THR A 42 7.82 -16.63 8.66
CA THR A 42 7.68 -17.63 9.71
C THR A 42 7.61 -19.01 9.06
N VAL A 43 8.27 -20.00 9.67
CA VAL A 43 8.26 -21.38 9.17
C VAL A 43 8.06 -22.31 10.35
N ARG A 44 7.09 -23.23 10.26
CA ARG A 44 6.90 -24.26 11.27
C ARG A 44 7.63 -25.55 10.89
N PHE A 45 8.03 -26.28 11.92
CA PHE A 45 8.59 -27.61 11.80
C PHE A 45 8.07 -28.47 12.94
N ASP A 46 8.26 -29.77 12.82
CA ASP A 46 8.08 -30.72 13.89
C ASP A 46 9.14 -31.83 13.79
N PHE A 47 9.16 -32.72 14.78
CA PHE A 47 9.97 -33.93 14.75
C PHE A 47 9.12 -35.11 14.27
N ARG A 48 9.72 -35.98 13.46
CA ARG A 48 9.04 -37.14 12.86
C ARG A 48 8.38 -38.01 13.93
N GLU A 49 9.09 -38.28 15.03
CA GLU A 49 8.58 -39.17 16.06
C GLU A 49 7.35 -38.57 16.78
N HIS A 50 7.31 -37.24 16.96
CA HIS A 50 6.15 -36.56 17.51
C HIS A 50 4.95 -36.63 16.55
N LEU A 51 5.17 -36.44 15.25
CA LEU A 51 4.09 -36.54 14.25
C LEU A 51 3.53 -37.96 14.14
N GLU A 52 4.38 -38.98 14.31
CA GLU A 52 3.98 -40.39 14.21
C GLU A 52 3.29 -40.90 15.50
N THR A 53 3.74 -40.45 16.67
CA THR A 53 3.28 -40.99 17.97
C THR A 53 2.26 -40.10 18.67
N GLY A 54 2.25 -38.79 18.38
CA GLY A 54 1.48 -37.79 19.13
C GLY A 54 1.99 -37.54 20.56
N ASP A 55 3.15 -38.08 20.94
CA ASP A 55 3.74 -37.89 22.27
C ASP A 55 4.32 -36.47 22.42
N PRO A 56 3.75 -35.61 23.28
CA PRO A 56 4.20 -34.23 23.43
C PRO A 56 5.64 -34.13 23.95
N MET A 57 6.17 -35.18 24.59
CA MET A 57 7.56 -35.20 25.06
C MET A 57 8.59 -35.35 23.93
N GLN A 58 8.14 -35.76 22.74
CA GLN A 58 8.99 -35.94 21.57
C GLN A 58 8.97 -34.73 20.62
N GLY A 59 8.05 -33.79 20.85
CA GLY A 59 7.88 -32.57 20.08
C GLY A 59 8.90 -31.49 20.42
N PRO A 60 9.08 -30.49 19.55
CA PRO A 60 9.91 -29.33 19.86
C PRO A 60 9.24 -28.43 20.89
N PHE A 61 10.03 -27.83 21.79
CA PHE A 61 9.51 -26.84 22.74
C PHE A 61 8.91 -25.60 22.02
N SER A 62 9.54 -25.18 20.92
CA SER A 62 8.98 -24.18 20.00
C SER A 62 9.05 -24.73 18.58
N SER A 63 7.89 -24.82 17.92
CA SER A 63 7.74 -25.36 16.58
C SER A 63 7.83 -24.27 15.48
N LEU A 64 8.33 -23.07 15.79
CA LEU A 64 8.26 -21.90 14.92
C LEU A 64 9.62 -21.22 14.81
N LEU A 65 10.08 -20.99 13.58
CA LEU A 65 11.26 -20.19 13.27
C LEU A 65 10.89 -18.92 12.54
N VAL A 66 11.74 -17.91 12.70
CA VAL A 66 11.76 -16.69 11.90
C VAL A 66 12.97 -16.73 10.97
N VAL A 67 12.73 -16.49 9.69
CA VAL A 67 13.75 -16.38 8.64
C VAL A 67 13.73 -14.94 8.10
N PRO A 68 14.63 -14.07 8.59
CA PRO A 68 14.65 -12.66 8.21
C PRO A 68 14.93 -12.43 6.72
N HIS A 69 14.32 -11.39 6.14
CA HIS A 69 14.53 -11.02 4.74
C HIS A 69 15.83 -10.26 4.47
N ASP A 70 16.43 -9.70 5.51
CA ASP A 70 17.64 -8.88 5.46
C ASP A 70 18.93 -9.71 5.53
N GLY A 71 18.81 -11.03 5.62
CA GLY A 71 19.95 -11.94 5.75
C GLY A 71 20.47 -12.08 7.18
N THR A 72 19.82 -11.47 8.18
CA THR A 72 20.10 -11.81 9.58
C THR A 72 19.75 -13.27 9.88
N ASP A 73 20.40 -13.83 10.90
CA ASP A 73 20.34 -15.27 11.17
C ASP A 73 18.91 -15.76 11.47
N VAL A 74 18.62 -16.98 11.00
CA VAL A 74 17.41 -17.71 11.37
C VAL A 74 17.41 -17.93 12.88
N HIS A 75 16.27 -17.69 13.52
CA HIS A 75 16.17 -17.80 14.97
C HIS A 75 14.76 -18.19 15.42
N PHE A 76 14.65 -18.63 16.67
CA PHE A 76 13.36 -18.79 17.35
C PHE A 76 12.87 -17.43 17.85
N PRO A 77 11.58 -17.09 17.67
CA PRO A 77 11.03 -15.90 18.29
C PRO A 77 10.93 -16.07 19.82
N PRO A 78 10.87 -14.97 20.59
CA PRO A 78 10.69 -15.05 22.04
C PRO A 78 9.37 -15.76 22.40
N THR A 79 9.45 -16.77 23.27
CA THR A 79 8.29 -17.62 23.62
C THR A 79 7.25 -16.92 24.51
N HIS A 80 7.63 -15.83 25.18
CA HIS A 80 6.73 -15.03 26.01
C HIS A 80 5.86 -14.04 25.22
N MET A 81 6.05 -13.95 23.89
CA MET A 81 5.38 -12.99 23.04
C MET A 81 4.79 -13.67 21.80
N PRO A 82 3.57 -13.29 21.35
CA PRO A 82 3.06 -13.76 20.07
C PRO A 82 4.02 -13.39 18.93
N ALA A 83 4.32 -14.34 18.05
CA ALA A 83 5.30 -14.16 16.98
C ALA A 83 4.96 -12.96 16.08
N GLU A 84 3.68 -12.73 15.78
CA GLU A 84 3.24 -11.57 14.99
C GLU A 84 3.60 -10.22 15.63
N VAL A 85 3.49 -10.11 16.96
CA VAL A 85 3.87 -8.91 17.71
C VAL A 85 5.38 -8.71 17.66
N TYR A 86 6.15 -9.79 17.84
CA TYR A 86 7.61 -9.75 17.74
C TYR A 86 8.06 -9.29 16.35
N LEU A 87 7.50 -9.88 15.28
CA LEU A 87 7.84 -9.53 13.90
C LEU A 87 7.50 -8.07 13.57
N ALA A 88 6.36 -7.57 14.07
CA ALA A 88 5.99 -6.17 13.92
C ALA A 88 6.98 -5.24 14.64
N GLN A 89 7.40 -5.57 15.86
CA GLN A 89 8.39 -4.79 16.61
C GLN A 89 9.76 -4.78 15.92
N ARG A 90 10.21 -5.93 15.39
CA ARG A 90 11.48 -6.03 14.65
C ARG A 90 11.45 -5.20 13.38
N ALA A 91 10.36 -5.24 12.63
CA ALA A 91 10.22 -4.44 11.43
C ALA A 91 10.21 -2.93 11.76
N ALA A 92 9.50 -2.51 12.81
CA ALA A 92 9.50 -1.12 13.27
C ALA A 92 10.89 -0.66 13.73
N ALA A 93 11.64 -1.51 14.45
CA ALA A 93 13.00 -1.22 14.88
C ALA A 93 13.95 -1.03 13.69
N ALA A 94 13.84 -1.88 12.66
CA ALA A 94 14.64 -1.75 11.44
C ALA A 94 14.40 -0.41 10.71
N VAL A 95 13.15 0.06 10.69
CA VAL A 95 12.80 1.39 10.15
C VAL A 95 13.44 2.51 10.98
N ALA A 96 13.44 2.38 12.31
CA ALA A 96 14.03 3.38 13.20
C ALA A 96 15.56 3.43 13.14
N SER A 97 16.23 2.30 12.88
CA SER A 97 17.70 2.19 12.87
C SER A 97 18.35 2.46 11.50
N ALA A 98 17.57 2.65 10.43
CA ALA A 98 18.12 2.91 9.10
C ALA A 98 18.77 4.30 9.02
N GLY A 99 20.03 4.36 8.58
CA GLY A 99 20.89 5.54 8.73
C GLY A 99 20.65 6.68 7.74
N SER A 100 20.08 6.42 6.56
CA SER A 100 19.73 7.45 5.56
C SER A 100 18.21 7.56 5.39
N PRO A 101 17.67 8.72 4.99
CA PRO A 101 16.22 8.87 4.77
C PRO A 101 15.69 7.92 3.70
N GLY A 102 16.44 7.66 2.63
CA GLY A 102 16.10 6.66 1.62
C GLY A 102 16.02 5.25 2.19
N ALA A 103 16.99 4.85 3.02
CA ALA A 103 16.98 3.55 3.69
C ALA A 103 15.78 3.40 4.64
N ARG A 104 15.37 4.48 5.32
CA ARG A 104 14.16 4.50 6.17
C ARG A 104 12.89 4.34 5.32
N ALA A 105 12.80 5.03 4.18
CA ALA A 105 11.68 4.87 3.25
C ALA A 105 11.59 3.44 2.71
N GLU A 106 12.71 2.84 2.29
CA GLU A 106 12.76 1.47 1.79
C GLU A 106 12.40 0.43 2.85
N ALA A 107 12.92 0.59 4.07
CA ALA A 107 12.58 -0.27 5.19
C ALA A 107 11.07 -0.19 5.47
N TRP A 108 10.50 1.01 5.42
CA TRP A 108 9.07 1.20 5.62
C TRP A 108 8.22 0.64 4.49
N LEU A 109 8.62 0.81 3.22
CA LEU A 109 7.94 0.20 2.09
C LEU A 109 7.99 -1.33 2.14
N ARG A 110 9.13 -1.89 2.52
CA ARG A 110 9.27 -3.33 2.76
C ARG A 110 8.37 -3.77 3.91
N HIS A 111 8.30 -2.98 4.97
CA HIS A 111 7.40 -3.21 6.09
C HIS A 111 5.93 -3.24 5.65
N THR A 112 5.52 -2.30 4.82
CA THR A 112 4.12 -2.10 4.43
C THR A 112 3.68 -3.06 3.33
N TYR A 113 4.54 -3.35 2.34
CA TYR A 113 4.16 -4.04 1.11
C TYR A 113 4.90 -5.35 0.84
N GLY A 114 5.92 -5.68 1.63
CA GLY A 114 6.68 -6.88 1.42
C GLY A 114 7.43 -6.96 0.11
N SER A 115 8.15 -5.89 -0.23
CA SER A 115 8.92 -5.76 -1.47
C SER A 115 8.09 -5.68 -2.76
N LEU A 116 6.75 -5.63 -2.67
CA LEU A 116 5.88 -5.36 -3.82
C LEU A 116 5.91 -3.88 -4.26
N VAL A 117 6.51 -3.02 -3.45
CA VAL A 117 6.67 -1.58 -3.72
C VAL A 117 8.11 -1.18 -3.43
N GLU A 118 8.66 -0.37 -4.31
CA GLU A 118 10.03 0.15 -4.26
C GLU A 118 10.05 1.67 -4.44
N LEU A 119 11.17 2.30 -4.05
CA LEU A 119 11.42 3.69 -4.39
C LEU A 119 11.54 3.85 -5.91
N ALA A 120 10.98 4.94 -6.43
CA ALA A 120 11.04 5.26 -7.84
C ALA A 120 12.30 6.08 -8.16
N GLY A 121 12.91 5.80 -9.32
CA GLY A 121 14.12 6.48 -9.78
C GLY A 121 15.40 5.66 -9.51
N PRO A 122 16.46 5.85 -10.33
CA PRO A 122 17.69 5.07 -10.20
C PRO A 122 18.47 5.43 -8.92
N ASP A 123 18.46 6.71 -8.54
CA ASP A 123 19.30 7.24 -7.46
C ASP A 123 18.62 7.21 -6.09
N ARG A 124 17.33 6.86 -6.03
CA ARG A 124 16.54 6.73 -4.77
C ARG A 124 16.58 7.99 -3.89
N GLU A 125 16.77 9.15 -4.52
CA GLU A 125 16.81 10.46 -3.88
C GLU A 125 15.40 11.01 -3.62
N PRO A 126 15.24 11.93 -2.65
CA PRO A 126 13.96 12.58 -2.42
C PRO A 126 13.58 13.46 -3.61
N VAL A 127 12.31 13.38 -4.00
CA VAL A 127 11.74 14.21 -5.09
C VAL A 127 11.30 15.58 -4.59
N HIS A 128 11.12 15.72 -3.28
CA HIS A 128 10.81 16.99 -2.63
C HIS A 128 11.31 16.98 -1.18
N GLU A 129 11.62 18.15 -0.64
CA GLU A 129 12.15 18.30 0.72
C GLU A 129 11.62 19.60 1.34
N THR A 130 11.18 19.51 2.60
CA THR A 130 10.81 20.65 3.44
C THR A 130 11.74 20.74 4.64
N ALA A 131 11.53 21.72 5.51
CA ALA A 131 12.24 21.78 6.79
C ALA A 131 11.93 20.57 7.70
N GLY A 132 10.75 19.96 7.56
CA GLY A 132 10.25 18.89 8.44
C GLY A 132 10.41 17.47 7.89
N ALA A 133 10.47 17.27 6.57
CA ALA A 133 10.45 15.94 5.99
C ALA A 133 11.10 15.86 4.59
N TRP A 134 11.41 14.64 4.18
CA TRP A 134 11.72 14.27 2.80
C TRP A 134 10.53 13.53 2.18
N LEU A 135 10.28 13.76 0.89
CA LEU A 135 9.30 13.02 0.10
C LEU A 135 10.03 12.17 -0.92
N PHE A 136 9.79 10.87 -0.90
CA PHE A 136 10.28 9.94 -1.90
C PHE A 136 9.12 9.49 -2.78
N ALA A 137 9.35 9.41 -4.10
CA ALA A 137 8.42 8.73 -4.99
C ALA A 137 8.56 7.21 -4.83
N CYS A 138 7.45 6.48 -4.93
CA CYS A 138 7.45 5.01 -4.92
C CYS A 138 6.51 4.44 -5.98
N ARG A 139 6.76 3.20 -6.37
CA ARG A 139 5.97 2.51 -7.40
C ARG A 139 5.84 1.03 -7.09
N ALA A 140 4.82 0.39 -7.66
CA ALA A 140 4.74 -1.06 -7.62
C ALA A 140 5.96 -1.66 -8.35
N ALA A 141 6.57 -2.67 -7.76
CA ALA A 141 7.62 -3.44 -8.41
C ALA A 141 7.06 -4.08 -9.70
N PRO A 142 7.81 -4.09 -10.82
CA PRO A 142 7.33 -4.69 -12.07
C PRO A 142 6.83 -6.13 -11.88
N GLN A 143 5.60 -6.41 -12.32
CA GLN A 143 4.99 -7.75 -12.26
C GLN A 143 4.68 -8.24 -13.68
N PRO A 144 4.95 -9.53 -14.00
CA PRO A 144 4.54 -10.11 -15.27
C PRO A 144 3.04 -9.91 -15.53
N GLY A 145 2.68 -9.42 -16.71
CA GLY A 145 1.29 -9.19 -17.10
C GLY A 145 0.69 -7.83 -16.70
N PHE A 146 1.40 -7.01 -15.92
CA PHE A 146 0.96 -5.66 -15.54
C PHE A 146 1.93 -4.60 -16.07
N ARG A 147 1.45 -3.74 -16.98
CA ARG A 147 2.27 -2.70 -17.64
C ARG A 147 2.26 -1.35 -16.91
N ASP A 148 1.22 -1.05 -16.13
CA ASP A 148 1.13 0.18 -15.33
C ASP A 148 1.55 -0.11 -13.88
N PRO A 149 2.70 0.40 -13.40
CA PRO A 149 3.10 0.30 -11.99
C PRO A 149 2.43 1.37 -11.10
N GLY A 150 1.50 2.17 -11.66
CA GLY A 150 0.89 3.32 -11.00
C GLY A 150 0.11 2.94 -9.75
N MET A 151 0.54 3.48 -8.61
CA MET A 151 -0.15 3.42 -7.33
C MET A 151 -0.95 4.71 -7.11
N LEU A 152 -1.99 4.65 -6.28
CA LEU A 152 -2.59 5.90 -5.77
C LEU A 152 -1.70 6.50 -4.69
N ALA A 153 -1.17 5.65 -3.80
CA ALA A 153 -0.20 6.01 -2.77
C ALA A 153 1.25 5.91 -3.30
N ALA A 154 1.58 6.72 -4.31
CA ALA A 154 2.86 6.69 -5.03
C ALA A 154 3.98 7.55 -4.41
N SER A 155 3.89 7.91 -3.13
CA SER A 155 4.98 8.60 -2.44
C SER A 155 5.03 8.30 -0.94
N VAL A 156 6.21 8.43 -0.33
CA VAL A 156 6.45 8.21 1.09
C VAL A 156 7.07 9.46 1.71
N VAL A 157 6.46 9.94 2.79
CA VAL A 157 7.03 10.99 3.64
C VAL A 157 7.92 10.34 4.68
N VAL A 158 9.15 10.85 4.81
CA VAL A 158 10.11 10.47 5.84
C VAL A 158 10.36 11.68 6.74
N PRO A 159 9.85 11.68 7.98
CA PRO A 159 10.09 12.77 8.93
C PRO A 159 11.56 12.92 9.32
N LYS A 160 12.04 14.17 9.40
CA LYS A 160 13.41 14.53 9.82
C LYS A 160 13.63 14.40 11.32
N ASP A 161 12.57 14.46 12.11
CA ASP A 161 12.57 14.30 13.57
C ASP A 161 12.72 12.83 14.02
N GLY A 162 12.88 11.89 13.09
CA GLY A 162 12.95 10.46 13.37
C GLY A 162 11.59 9.77 13.46
N GLY A 163 10.48 10.48 13.25
CA GLY A 163 9.13 9.93 13.19
C GLY A 163 8.97 8.85 12.13
N ILE A 164 8.02 7.94 12.32
CA ILE A 164 7.80 6.79 11.43
C ILE A 164 7.40 7.29 10.03
N PRO A 165 8.02 6.80 8.94
CA PRO A 165 7.60 7.14 7.58
C PRO A 165 6.12 6.77 7.31
N PHE A 166 5.49 7.43 6.36
CA PHE A 166 4.08 7.18 6.01
C PHE A 166 3.75 7.60 4.58
N HIS A 167 2.67 7.06 4.02
CA HIS A 167 2.09 7.64 2.80
C HIS A 167 1.33 8.93 3.13
N PRO A 168 1.56 10.04 2.40
CA PRO A 168 0.79 11.24 2.60
C PRO A 168 -0.64 11.09 2.06
N SER A 169 -1.54 11.96 2.52
CA SER A 169 -2.92 12.02 2.07
C SER A 169 -3.02 12.25 0.56
N PRO A 170 -3.81 11.44 -0.19
CA PRO A 170 -4.15 11.70 -1.59
C PRO A 170 -4.74 13.08 -1.85
N SER A 171 -5.47 13.65 -0.89
CA SER A 171 -6.11 14.96 -1.05
C SER A 171 -5.10 16.11 -1.12
N ASP A 172 -4.11 16.10 -0.23
CA ASP A 172 -3.10 17.15 -0.12
C ASP A 172 -1.74 16.57 0.34
N PRO A 173 -0.99 15.94 -0.57
CA PRO A 173 0.19 15.18 -0.17
C PRO A 173 1.34 16.05 0.34
N LEU A 174 1.40 17.32 -0.06
CA LEU A 174 2.46 18.24 0.33
C LEU A 174 2.19 18.88 1.70
N ALA A 175 0.93 19.12 2.08
CA ALA A 175 0.61 19.60 3.43
C ALA A 175 0.97 18.60 4.53
N ASP A 176 1.05 17.32 4.20
CA ASP A 176 1.47 16.26 5.11
C ASP A 176 2.99 16.26 5.39
N MET A 177 3.79 17.06 4.67
CA MET A 177 5.22 17.20 4.90
C MET A 177 5.60 18.27 5.92
N GLU A 178 4.64 19.10 6.33
CA GLU A 178 4.87 20.17 7.29
C GLU A 178 4.72 19.66 8.74
N PRO A 179 5.53 20.16 9.70
CA PRO A 179 5.40 19.80 11.10
C PRO A 179 3.99 20.14 11.63
N ARG A 180 3.21 19.14 12.01
CA ARG A 180 1.85 19.34 12.52
C ARG A 180 1.82 19.40 14.04
N VAL A 181 1.45 20.56 14.59
CA VAL A 181 1.06 20.67 16.01
C VAL A 181 -0.41 20.26 16.14
N GLY A 182 -0.67 19.11 16.76
CA GLY A 182 -2.01 18.78 17.28
C GLY A 182 -3.03 18.14 16.31
N GLN A 183 -2.62 17.60 15.16
CA GLN A 183 -3.51 16.75 14.34
C GLN A 183 -3.15 15.26 14.48
N GLY A 184 -4.15 14.38 14.31
CA GLY A 184 -4.05 12.94 14.54
C GLY A 184 -2.96 12.22 13.74
N THR A 185 -2.81 10.91 13.98
CA THR A 185 -1.70 10.12 13.43
C THR A 185 -1.57 10.28 11.90
N PRO A 186 -0.40 10.70 11.38
CA PRO A 186 -0.13 10.78 9.95
C PRO A 186 -0.42 9.45 9.23
N GLY A 187 -0.84 9.50 7.96
CA GLY A 187 -1.11 8.31 7.15
C GLY A 187 -2.47 7.62 7.38
N ARG A 188 -3.39 8.21 8.16
CA ARG A 188 -4.74 7.63 8.40
C ARG A 188 -5.75 7.82 7.26
N HIS A 189 -5.47 8.70 6.30
CA HIS A 189 -6.41 9.09 5.25
C HIS A 189 -6.02 8.52 3.87
N LEU A 190 -5.80 7.21 3.78
CA LEU A 190 -5.46 6.55 2.50
C LEU A 190 -6.67 5.87 1.83
N HIS A 191 -7.86 5.98 2.41
CA HIS A 191 -9.08 5.31 1.95
C HIS A 191 -9.84 6.08 0.84
N ALA A 192 -9.15 6.89 0.04
CA ALA A 192 -9.74 7.69 -1.05
C ALA A 192 -10.63 6.87 -2.00
N ARG A 193 -10.24 5.63 -2.32
CA ARG A 193 -11.06 4.70 -3.12
C ARG A 193 -12.41 4.41 -2.49
N GLY A 194 -12.44 4.12 -1.19
CA GLY A 194 -13.68 3.87 -0.47
C GLY A 194 -14.52 5.14 -0.35
N CYS A 195 -13.89 6.28 -0.10
CA CYS A 195 -14.59 7.57 -0.04
C CYS A 195 -15.23 7.95 -1.37
N LEU A 196 -14.55 7.70 -2.49
CA LEU A 196 -15.10 7.92 -3.82
C LEU A 196 -16.38 7.10 -4.05
N VAL A 197 -16.37 5.81 -3.70
CA VAL A 197 -17.55 4.95 -3.76
C VAL A 197 -18.64 5.46 -2.81
N ALA A 198 -18.28 5.91 -1.62
CA ALA A 198 -19.23 6.46 -0.67
C ALA A 198 -19.92 7.74 -1.17
N VAL A 199 -19.19 8.63 -1.86
CA VAL A 199 -19.77 9.80 -2.52
C VAL A 199 -20.75 9.37 -3.61
N HIS A 200 -20.37 8.41 -4.45
CA HIS A 200 -21.23 7.89 -5.52
C HIS A 200 -22.55 7.33 -4.98
N CYS A 201 -22.49 6.41 -4.01
CA CYS A 201 -23.67 5.84 -3.36
C CYS A 201 -24.49 6.90 -2.62
N GLY A 202 -23.82 7.86 -1.96
CA GLY A 202 -24.47 8.93 -1.21
C GLY A 202 -25.30 9.87 -2.10
N ILE A 203 -24.88 10.11 -3.35
CA ILE A 203 -25.67 10.87 -4.32
C ILE A 203 -26.97 10.15 -4.68
N ASP A 204 -26.99 8.83 -4.63
CA ASP A 204 -28.20 8.00 -4.79
C ASP A 204 -28.96 7.78 -3.48
N GLY A 205 -28.56 8.43 -2.39
CA GLY A 205 -29.18 8.27 -1.08
C GLY A 205 -28.88 6.92 -0.40
N ILE A 206 -27.88 6.18 -0.88
CA ILE A 206 -27.48 4.88 -0.33
C ILE A 206 -26.35 5.11 0.69
N PRO A 207 -26.59 4.89 1.99
CA PRO A 207 -25.58 5.11 3.01
C PRO A 207 -24.54 3.99 2.98
N VAL A 208 -23.28 4.35 2.74
CA VAL A 208 -22.14 3.43 2.85
C VAL A 208 -20.98 4.12 3.56
N SER A 209 -20.06 3.34 4.11
CA SER A 209 -18.87 3.85 4.80
C SER A 209 -17.59 3.26 4.20
N PRO A 210 -16.53 4.08 4.02
CA PRO A 210 -15.28 3.60 3.47
C PRO A 210 -14.57 2.66 4.45
N LEU A 211 -14.06 1.54 3.95
CA LEU A 211 -13.20 0.66 4.72
C LEU A 211 -11.78 1.24 4.84
N PRO A 212 -11.04 0.90 5.92
CA PRO A 212 -9.65 1.28 6.03
C PRO A 212 -8.81 0.82 4.84
N TRP A 213 -7.81 1.63 4.50
CA TRP A 213 -6.84 1.28 3.47
C TRP A 213 -6.02 0.05 3.89
N ARG A 214 -5.64 -0.76 2.91
CA ARG A 214 -4.75 -1.91 3.07
C ARG A 214 -3.73 -1.92 1.92
N PRO A 215 -2.50 -2.39 2.14
CA PRO A 215 -1.46 -2.43 1.11
C PRO A 215 -1.87 -3.05 -0.22
N PHE A 216 -2.66 -4.13 -0.19
CA PHE A 216 -3.11 -4.80 -1.42
C PHE A 216 -4.05 -3.94 -2.29
N HIS A 217 -4.63 -2.86 -1.77
CA HIS A 217 -5.42 -1.91 -2.57
C HIS A 217 -4.57 -1.20 -3.63
N GLU A 218 -3.24 -1.14 -3.44
CA GLU A 218 -2.29 -0.58 -4.41
C GLU A 218 -1.79 -1.60 -5.44
N ALA A 219 -2.24 -2.86 -5.37
CA ALA A 219 -1.78 -3.89 -6.31
C ALA A 219 -2.04 -3.46 -7.76
N PRO A 220 -1.15 -3.79 -8.71
CA PRO A 220 -1.31 -3.41 -10.13
C PRO A 220 -2.69 -3.73 -10.69
N GLY A 221 -3.23 -2.85 -11.55
CA GLY A 221 -4.58 -2.96 -12.10
C GLY A 221 -5.72 -2.56 -11.15
N TRP A 222 -5.41 -1.81 -10.08
CA TRP A 222 -6.42 -1.40 -9.09
C TRP A 222 -7.48 -0.46 -9.68
N TRP A 223 -7.11 0.38 -10.65
CA TRP A 223 -8.02 1.36 -11.26
C TRP A 223 -9.11 0.66 -12.06
N GLU A 224 -8.73 -0.33 -12.87
CA GLU A 224 -9.65 -1.15 -13.67
C GLU A 224 -10.52 -2.03 -12.77
N ARG A 225 -9.98 -2.53 -11.66
CA ARG A 225 -10.78 -3.26 -10.65
C ARG A 225 -11.80 -2.35 -9.97
N LEU A 226 -11.42 -1.13 -9.60
CA LEU A 226 -12.32 -0.13 -9.01
C LEU A 226 -13.45 0.24 -9.98
N ALA A 227 -13.09 0.58 -11.22
CA ALA A 227 -14.03 0.95 -12.28
C ALA A 227 -15.06 -0.16 -12.53
N ARG A 228 -14.59 -1.37 -12.82
CA ARG A 228 -15.48 -2.51 -13.10
C ARG A 228 -16.33 -2.93 -11.90
N GLY A 229 -15.81 -2.77 -10.68
CA GLY A 229 -16.50 -3.22 -9.47
C GLY A 229 -17.59 -2.26 -9.00
N TYR A 230 -17.38 -0.95 -9.16
CA TYR A 230 -18.24 0.08 -8.54
C TYR A 230 -18.79 1.13 -9.50
N PHE A 231 -18.31 1.16 -10.74
CA PHE A 231 -18.71 2.12 -11.77
C PHE A 231 -18.95 1.41 -13.13
N PRO A 232 -19.69 0.29 -13.18
CA PRO A 232 -19.84 -0.51 -14.40
C PRO A 232 -20.53 0.23 -15.56
N GLU A 233 -21.32 1.25 -15.27
CA GLU A 233 -22.01 2.11 -16.22
C GLU A 233 -21.16 3.28 -16.74
N PHE A 234 -19.97 3.50 -16.17
CA PHE A 234 -19.10 4.60 -16.57
C PHE A 234 -18.17 4.17 -17.71
N ALA A 235 -18.05 5.02 -18.72
CA ALA A 235 -17.18 4.82 -19.88
C ALA A 235 -15.99 5.79 -19.89
N PRO A 236 -14.80 5.39 -20.38
CA PRO A 236 -13.66 6.29 -20.48
C PRO A 236 -13.92 7.44 -21.45
N VAL A 237 -13.50 8.65 -21.06
CA VAL A 237 -13.55 9.86 -21.88
C VAL A 237 -12.17 10.49 -21.92
N ALA A 238 -11.70 10.82 -23.12
CA ALA A 238 -10.42 11.49 -23.30
C ALA A 238 -10.49 12.92 -22.73
N VAL A 239 -9.51 13.27 -21.89
CA VAL A 239 -9.37 14.59 -21.27
C VAL A 239 -7.89 14.93 -21.17
N ASN A 240 -7.54 16.21 -21.34
CA ASN A 240 -6.17 16.72 -21.20
C ASN A 240 -6.01 17.66 -20.00
N GLY A 241 -7.11 18.05 -19.37
CA GLY A 241 -7.12 18.99 -18.25
C GLY A 241 -8.48 19.10 -17.58
N TRP A 242 -8.55 19.95 -16.56
CA TRP A 242 -9.78 20.15 -15.79
C TRP A 242 -10.90 20.80 -16.60
N ASP A 243 -10.58 21.67 -17.56
CA ASP A 243 -11.58 22.27 -18.45
C ASP A 243 -12.27 21.20 -19.32
N ASP A 244 -11.51 20.23 -19.85
CA ASP A 244 -12.06 19.09 -20.60
C ASP A 244 -12.96 18.22 -19.70
N VAL A 245 -12.58 18.01 -18.44
CA VAL A 245 -13.41 17.28 -17.46
C VAL A 245 -14.72 18.02 -17.20
N ILE A 246 -14.67 19.34 -17.00
CA ILE A 246 -15.84 20.18 -16.77
C ILE A 246 -16.75 20.16 -18.00
N GLY A 247 -16.21 20.32 -19.21
CA GLY A 247 -16.98 20.22 -20.45
C GLY A 247 -17.62 18.84 -20.63
N ALA A 248 -16.83 17.77 -20.48
CA ALA A 248 -17.29 16.39 -20.67
C ALA A 248 -18.44 16.00 -19.74
N VAL A 249 -18.48 16.53 -18.51
CA VAL A 249 -19.57 16.29 -17.56
C VAL A 249 -20.69 17.33 -17.68
N GLY A 250 -20.37 18.54 -18.13
CA GLY A 250 -21.32 19.64 -18.32
C GLY A 250 -22.24 19.46 -19.52
N GLU A 251 -21.66 19.17 -20.69
CA GLU A 251 -22.34 19.14 -21.99
C GLU A 251 -23.54 18.18 -22.08
N PRO A 252 -23.48 16.93 -21.54
CA PRO A 252 -24.62 16.02 -21.64
C PRO A 252 -25.81 16.42 -20.75
N GLY A 253 -25.61 17.37 -19.83
CA GLY A 253 -26.67 17.95 -19.00
C GLY A 253 -26.79 17.36 -17.59
N PRO A 254 -27.81 17.84 -16.84
CA PRO A 254 -28.01 17.50 -15.43
C PRO A 254 -28.07 16.00 -15.17
N GLY A 255 -27.42 15.56 -14.09
CA GLY A 255 -27.36 14.15 -13.70
C GLY A 255 -26.15 13.40 -14.25
N THR A 256 -25.39 13.98 -15.18
CA THR A 256 -24.11 13.40 -15.66
C THR A 256 -23.13 13.27 -14.50
N ARG A 257 -22.44 12.13 -14.44
CA ARG A 257 -21.50 11.77 -13.37
C ARG A 257 -20.14 11.46 -13.97
N GLY A 258 -19.10 11.72 -13.19
CA GLY A 258 -17.73 11.42 -13.55
C GLY A 258 -16.91 10.95 -12.36
N VAL A 259 -15.90 10.14 -12.64
CA VAL A 259 -14.83 9.79 -11.71
C VAL A 259 -13.52 10.13 -12.38
N VAL A 260 -12.69 10.92 -11.70
CA VAL A 260 -11.40 11.36 -12.20
C VAL A 260 -10.28 10.73 -11.37
N ARG A 261 -9.38 10.00 -12.03
CA ARG A 261 -8.07 9.63 -11.48
C ARG A 261 -7.09 10.76 -11.77
N VAL A 262 -6.56 11.37 -10.72
CA VAL A 262 -5.51 12.39 -10.81
C VAL A 262 -4.18 11.72 -10.55
N ARG A 263 -3.27 11.75 -11.53
CA ARG A 263 -1.86 11.37 -11.33
C ARG A 263 -1.03 12.63 -11.20
N ARG A 264 -0.14 12.66 -10.21
CA ARG A 264 0.71 13.81 -9.92
C ARG A 264 2.16 13.51 -10.20
N GLN A 265 2.97 14.55 -10.43
CA GLN A 265 4.42 14.39 -10.52
C GLN A 265 5.21 15.56 -9.96
N ILE A 266 6.40 15.28 -9.45
CA ILE A 266 7.41 16.26 -9.09
C ILE A 266 8.74 15.81 -9.68
N GLY A 267 9.45 16.69 -10.37
CA GLY A 267 10.75 16.36 -10.98
C GLY A 267 10.70 15.20 -11.99
N GLY A 268 9.55 14.99 -12.65
CA GLY A 268 9.34 13.86 -13.58
C GLY A 268 9.00 12.52 -12.91
N HIS A 269 9.00 12.46 -11.58
CA HIS A 269 8.63 11.28 -10.81
C HIS A 269 7.17 11.37 -10.37
N GLU A 270 6.42 10.28 -10.56
CA GLU A 270 5.05 10.19 -10.07
C GLU A 270 5.02 10.19 -8.54
N ILE A 271 4.10 10.96 -7.96
CA ILE A 271 3.83 11.00 -6.52
C ILE A 271 2.36 10.67 -6.26
N SER A 272 1.97 10.55 -4.98
CA SER A 272 0.61 10.21 -4.59
C SER A 272 -0.45 11.06 -5.30
N GLY A 273 -1.35 10.38 -6.02
CA GLY A 273 -2.44 10.97 -6.79
C GLY A 273 -3.69 11.21 -5.95
N ASN A 274 -4.83 11.48 -6.60
CA ASN A 274 -6.13 11.58 -5.94
C ASN A 274 -7.25 10.98 -6.79
N LEU A 275 -8.42 10.79 -6.18
CA LEU A 275 -9.65 10.38 -6.82
C LEU A 275 -10.74 11.41 -6.56
N ILE A 276 -11.27 12.00 -7.63
CA ILE A 276 -12.28 13.06 -7.54
C ILE A 276 -13.59 12.57 -8.16
N TYR A 277 -14.68 12.76 -7.45
CA TYR A 277 -16.02 12.55 -8.00
C TYR A 277 -16.50 13.83 -8.67
N VAL A 278 -17.15 13.73 -9.82
CA VAL A 278 -17.66 14.86 -10.58
C VAL A 278 -19.16 14.66 -10.82
N HIS A 279 -19.96 15.69 -10.60
CA HIS A 279 -21.40 15.62 -10.79
C HIS A 279 -21.94 16.89 -11.44
N ASN A 280 -22.73 16.72 -12.51
CA ASN A 280 -23.55 17.79 -13.04
C ASN A 280 -24.83 17.94 -12.21
N ASN A 281 -24.75 18.75 -11.16
CA ASN A 281 -25.87 19.06 -10.30
C ASN A 281 -26.70 20.20 -10.90
N GLN A 282 -27.83 19.88 -11.52
CA GLN A 282 -28.78 20.87 -12.06
C GLN A 282 -28.12 21.88 -13.03
N GLY A 283 -27.22 21.41 -13.89
CA GLY A 283 -26.51 22.25 -14.87
C GLY A 283 -25.22 22.87 -14.35
N ARG A 284 -24.83 22.60 -13.09
CA ARG A 284 -23.56 23.03 -12.50
C ARG A 284 -22.66 21.83 -12.26
N VAL A 285 -21.46 21.86 -12.83
CA VAL A 285 -20.46 20.82 -12.57
C VAL A 285 -19.81 21.07 -11.21
N VAL A 286 -19.90 20.07 -10.33
CA VAL A 286 -19.32 20.09 -8.99
C VAL A 286 -18.27 18.98 -8.91
N LEU A 287 -17.09 19.32 -8.38
CA LEU A 287 -16.00 18.38 -8.14
C LEU A 287 -15.87 18.16 -6.64
N LEU A 288 -15.94 16.89 -6.22
CA LEU A 288 -16.01 16.46 -4.83
C LEU A 288 -14.79 15.60 -4.49
N ASP A 289 -14.08 15.97 -3.44
CA ASP A 289 -13.08 15.13 -2.81
C ASP A 289 -13.72 14.43 -1.62
N GLY A 290 -14.06 13.15 -1.80
CA GLY A 290 -14.68 12.35 -0.75
C GLY A 290 -13.76 12.07 0.43
N LEU A 291 -12.45 12.13 0.24
CA LEU A 291 -11.48 11.95 1.33
C LEU A 291 -11.42 13.20 2.21
N ALA A 292 -11.45 14.38 1.60
CA ALA A 292 -11.53 15.66 2.32
C ALA A 292 -12.93 15.96 2.87
N GLY A 293 -13.98 15.32 2.31
CA GLY A 293 -15.37 15.62 2.64
C GLY A 293 -15.80 17.02 2.18
N ALA A 294 -15.20 17.53 1.10
CA ALA A 294 -15.37 18.90 0.64
C ALA A 294 -15.33 19.00 -0.90
N LEU A 295 -15.48 20.22 -1.42
CA LEU A 295 -15.15 20.51 -2.82
C LEU A 295 -13.69 20.17 -3.09
N ALA A 296 -13.44 19.58 -4.25
CA ALA A 296 -12.09 19.20 -4.66
C ALA A 296 -11.23 20.45 -4.86
N ARG A 297 -10.04 20.44 -4.26
CA ARG A 297 -8.99 21.41 -4.58
C ARG A 297 -8.24 20.90 -5.81
N LEU A 298 -8.33 21.64 -6.91
CA LEU A 298 -7.71 21.23 -8.17
C LEU A 298 -6.21 21.50 -8.13
N ASP A 299 -5.44 20.49 -8.49
CA ASP A 299 -3.99 20.62 -8.59
C ASP A 299 -3.61 21.59 -9.72
N PRO A 300 -2.56 22.41 -9.52
CA PRO A 300 -2.06 23.28 -10.58
C PRO A 300 -1.51 22.43 -11.75
N PRO A 301 -1.54 22.93 -13.00
CA PRO A 301 -1.06 22.18 -14.17
C PRO A 301 0.37 21.65 -14.04
N SER A 302 1.24 22.34 -13.29
CA SER A 302 2.62 21.90 -13.04
C SER A 302 2.73 20.63 -12.21
N LEU A 303 1.72 20.31 -11.39
CA LEU A 303 1.69 19.13 -10.53
C LEU A 303 0.95 17.96 -11.18
N VAL A 304 0.04 18.23 -12.12
CA VAL A 304 -0.76 17.21 -12.83
C VAL A 304 0.11 16.54 -13.88
N ARG A 305 0.26 15.22 -13.76
CA ARG A 305 0.88 14.36 -14.78
C ARG A 305 -0.14 13.91 -15.82
N GLU A 306 -1.29 13.46 -15.35
CA GLU A 306 -2.34 12.89 -16.18
C GLU A 306 -3.68 12.93 -15.43
N LEU A 307 -4.75 13.17 -16.17
CA LEU A 307 -6.13 12.98 -15.71
C LEU A 307 -6.77 11.86 -16.53
N THR A 308 -7.40 10.91 -15.86
CA THR A 308 -8.25 9.90 -16.52
C THR A 308 -9.69 10.11 -16.05
N LEU A 309 -10.62 10.30 -16.99
CA LEU A 309 -12.05 10.44 -16.70
C LEU A 309 -12.81 9.17 -17.10
N LEU A 310 -13.61 8.66 -16.18
CA LEU A 310 -14.75 7.78 -16.48
C LEU A 310 -16.03 8.60 -16.32
N ARG A 311 -16.99 8.47 -17.25
CA ARG A 311 -18.23 9.25 -17.26
C ARG A 311 -19.45 8.35 -17.45
N ALA A 312 -20.51 8.63 -16.70
CA ALA A 312 -21.85 8.09 -16.92
C ALA A 312 -22.81 9.23 -17.28
N VAL A 313 -23.58 9.02 -18.35
CA VAL A 313 -24.60 9.96 -18.84
C VAL A 313 -25.97 9.51 -18.31
N PRO A 314 -26.89 10.43 -17.96
CA PRO A 314 -28.24 10.07 -17.53
C PRO A 314 -28.93 9.15 -18.55
N GLY A 315 -29.57 8.08 -18.08
CA GLY A 315 -30.33 7.16 -18.94
C GLY A 315 -29.50 6.15 -19.74
N ALA A 316 -28.17 6.06 -19.50
CA ALA A 316 -27.32 5.03 -20.12
C ALA A 316 -27.46 3.63 -19.48
N ALA A 317 -28.25 3.49 -18.42
CA ALA A 317 -28.64 2.19 -17.86
C ALA A 317 -29.77 1.60 -18.70
N GLY A 318 -29.41 0.71 -19.63
CA GLY A 318 -30.33 -0.26 -20.25
C GLY A 318 -30.42 -1.52 -19.41
#